data_AF-A0A0L8BQY2-F1
#
_entry.id   AF-A0A0L8BQY2-F1
#
_cell.length_a   1.000
_cell.length_b   1.000
_cell.length_c   1.000
_cell.angle_alpha   90.00
_cell.angle_beta   90.00
_cell.angle_gamma   90.00
#
_symmetry.space_group_name_H-M   'P 1'
#
loop_
_entity.id
_entity.type
_entity.pdbx_description
1 polymer ?
#
loop_
_entity_poly.entity_id
_entity_poly.type
_entity_poly.pdbx_seq_one_letter_code
_entity_poly.pdbx_strand_id
1 'polypeptide(L)'
;MHQVILYRDKGNTEPVTLRYTEQTLRSSQARLINRMTLTPQIDLEAYQCRAVVDWIDIDFELSRRTQYWHLNDRVEKLTGRKEYPEALDLGEGKTATRYRLRVQEPDFQYVRKVLDELESVYGFVAPATISGIEISIDFYPKTPSEEARAQMHGVLVRHFFPTTRVLRSNRMWPRFMPGSVDKTDYTVGRNDSDDSLDIVDRMTPGIDRPALYGSTYYVGERDHPRAFWRIQNKVLDKQNKAAGTRDELSDDKKRIRIEVTLGHEGCREIGLENYSDLETLMITRLQKGFFQFMKPTFAIIRPGSARPGSATVKLKVEEYRRERFLNAGVLGLQIREDAREELRALEMRKIRRWHRTSGSKVPPKMRSGAGAYGTMIAYEELTRMVERALAGLQRTVRKEMGV
;
A
#
# COMPACT_ATOMS: atom_id res chain seq x y z
N MET A 1 21.06 17.96 6.47
CA MET A 1 20.71 16.60 6.94
C MET A 1 19.34 16.69 7.57
N HIS A 2 18.40 15.84 7.18
CA HIS A 2 17.05 15.82 7.77
C HIS A 2 16.90 14.60 8.66
N GLN A 3 16.11 14.72 9.72
CA GLN A 3 15.88 13.64 10.67
C GLN A 3 14.39 13.52 10.96
N VAL A 4 13.95 12.29 11.16
CA VAL A 4 12.61 11.95 11.60
C VAL A 4 12.75 11.10 12.85
N ILE A 5 12.02 11.45 13.91
CA ILE A 5 11.90 10.62 15.09
C ILE A 5 10.67 9.73 14.91
N LEU A 6 10.86 8.43 14.99
CA LEU A 6 9.84 7.40 14.90
C LEU A 6 9.51 6.95 16.32
N TYR A 7 8.24 6.99 16.67
CA TYR A 7 7.76 6.56 17.98
C TYR A 7 6.97 5.26 17.85
N ARG A 8 7.06 4.42 18.89
CA ARG A 8 6.32 3.15 18.93
C ARG A 8 4.83 3.38 19.10
N ASP A 9 4.48 4.27 20.01
CA ASP A 9 3.11 4.59 20.40
C ASP A 9 2.91 6.11 20.63
N LYS A 10 1.68 6.49 21.01
CA LYS A 10 1.30 7.90 21.24
C LYS A 10 1.96 8.54 22.46
N GLY A 11 2.50 7.74 23.37
CA GLY A 11 3.28 8.19 24.53
C GLY A 11 4.70 8.63 24.14
N ASN A 12 5.05 8.61 22.86
CA ASN A 12 6.38 8.94 22.35
C ASN A 12 7.47 8.04 22.94
N THR A 13 7.13 6.77 23.19
CA THR A 13 8.03 5.75 23.71
C THR A 13 9.00 5.26 22.61
N GLU A 14 10.18 4.82 23.06
CA GLU A 14 11.20 4.13 22.24
C GLU A 14 11.54 4.86 20.93
N PRO A 15 12.06 6.10 21.02
CA PRO A 15 12.35 6.92 19.85
C PRO A 15 13.46 6.30 19.00
N VAL A 16 13.17 6.06 17.73
CA VAL A 16 14.16 5.64 16.72
C VAL A 16 14.35 6.73 15.69
N THR A 17 15.59 7.08 15.37
CA THR A 17 15.88 8.14 14.38
C THR A 17 16.04 7.55 12.98
N LEU A 18 15.27 8.04 12.02
CA LEU A 18 15.49 7.83 10.59
C LEU A 18 16.09 9.08 9.96
N ARG A 19 17.32 8.97 9.45
CA ARG A 19 18.04 10.11 8.84
C ARG A 19 17.87 10.13 7.33
N TYR A 20 17.93 11.33 6.76
CA TYR A 20 17.83 11.57 5.32
C TYR A 20 18.97 12.46 4.84
N THR A 21 19.54 12.08 3.70
CA THR A 21 20.52 12.87 2.96
C THR A 21 19.88 13.55 1.77
N GLU A 22 20.36 14.76 1.49
CA GLU A 22 20.02 15.53 0.32
C GLU A 22 20.98 15.15 -0.81
N GLN A 23 20.43 14.74 -1.96
CA GLN A 23 21.23 14.42 -3.14
C GLN A 23 20.72 15.24 -4.33
N THR A 24 21.62 16.00 -4.96
CA THR A 24 21.29 16.71 -6.20
C THR A 24 21.09 15.72 -7.34
N LEU A 25 19.98 15.86 -8.07
CA LEU A 25 19.69 15.00 -9.20
C LEU A 25 20.49 15.42 -10.42
N ARG A 26 21.26 14.48 -10.96
CA ARG A 26 21.99 14.62 -12.24
C ARG A 26 21.14 14.01 -13.35
N SER A 27 20.00 14.63 -13.65
CA SER A 27 19.08 14.14 -14.69
C SER A 27 18.95 15.15 -15.82
N SER A 28 18.97 14.66 -17.06
CA SER A 28 18.65 15.44 -18.26
C SER A 28 17.15 15.62 -18.47
N GLN A 29 16.29 14.90 -17.74
CA GLN A 29 14.85 15.06 -17.84
C GLN A 29 14.44 16.46 -17.37
N ALA A 30 13.78 17.23 -18.24
CA ALA A 30 13.39 18.61 -17.96
C ALA A 30 12.65 18.79 -16.61
N ARG A 31 11.81 17.82 -16.22
CA ARG A 31 11.06 17.85 -14.95
C ARG A 31 11.96 17.67 -13.70
N LEU A 32 13.18 17.19 -13.85
CA LEU A 32 14.14 16.87 -12.77
C LEU A 32 15.36 17.80 -12.73
N ILE A 33 15.53 18.66 -13.73
CA ILE A 33 16.61 19.66 -13.76
C ILE A 33 16.48 20.61 -12.55
N ASN A 34 17.60 20.94 -11.91
CA ASN A 34 17.67 21.78 -10.71
C ASN A 34 16.79 21.26 -9.56
N ARG A 35 16.73 19.94 -9.40
CA ARG A 35 16.06 19.31 -8.26
C ARG A 35 17.03 18.49 -7.43
N MET A 36 16.66 18.31 -6.19
CA MET A 36 17.29 17.38 -5.27
C MET A 36 16.26 16.35 -4.79
N THR A 37 16.74 15.24 -4.26
CA THR A 37 15.93 14.19 -3.62
C THR A 37 16.33 14.03 -2.16
N LEU A 38 15.41 13.55 -1.34
CA LEU A 38 15.71 13.04 -0.01
C LEU A 38 15.81 11.52 -0.08
N THR A 39 16.95 10.99 0.35
CA THR A 39 17.21 9.54 0.39
C THR A 39 17.40 9.13 1.85
N PRO A 40 16.68 8.10 2.34
CA PRO A 40 16.87 7.63 3.70
C PRO A 40 18.25 6.98 3.84
N GLN A 41 18.90 7.22 4.97
CA GLN A 41 20.12 6.52 5.35
C GLN A 41 19.74 5.18 5.99
N ILE A 42 19.59 4.16 5.16
CA ILE A 42 19.30 2.79 5.59
C ILE A 42 20.14 1.82 4.74
N ASP A 43 20.75 0.84 5.38
CA ASP A 43 21.37 -0.26 4.66
C ASP A 43 20.30 -1.30 4.32
N LEU A 44 19.82 -1.26 3.07
CA LEU A 44 18.85 -2.24 2.58
C LEU A 44 19.45 -3.67 2.55
N GLU A 45 20.76 -3.82 2.40
CA GLU A 45 21.40 -5.14 2.38
C GLU A 45 21.42 -5.81 3.76
N ALA A 46 21.17 -5.05 4.84
CA ALA A 46 20.95 -5.58 6.18
C ALA A 46 19.61 -6.31 6.35
N TYR A 47 18.77 -6.39 5.31
CA TYR A 47 17.46 -7.04 5.36
C TYR A 47 17.39 -8.21 4.37
N GLN A 48 16.76 -9.30 4.81
CA GLN A 48 16.26 -10.35 3.95
C GLN A 48 14.81 -10.04 3.58
N CYS A 49 14.49 -10.08 2.29
CA CYS A 49 13.16 -9.78 1.77
C CYS A 49 12.54 -11.04 1.16
N ARG A 50 11.30 -11.36 1.54
CA ARG A 50 10.55 -12.54 1.06
C ARG A 50 9.11 -12.15 0.75
N ALA A 51 8.60 -12.60 -0.39
CA ALA A 51 7.18 -12.48 -0.71
C ALA A 51 6.46 -13.81 -0.49
N VAL A 52 5.22 -13.75 -0.01
CA VAL A 52 4.34 -14.89 0.26
C VAL A 52 2.89 -14.55 -0.12
N VAL A 53 2.07 -15.57 -0.38
CA VAL A 53 0.61 -15.43 -0.41
C VAL A 53 0.11 -15.74 0.99
N ASP A 54 -0.54 -14.77 1.65
CA ASP A 54 -1.10 -14.99 2.97
C ASP A 54 -2.45 -15.72 2.88
N TRP A 55 -3.28 -15.43 1.88
CA TRP A 55 -4.48 -16.21 1.56
C TRP A 55 -4.96 -16.01 0.12
N ILE A 56 -5.81 -16.92 -0.33
CA ILE A 56 -6.53 -16.84 -1.62
C ILE A 56 -8.00 -17.21 -1.41
N ASP A 57 -8.90 -16.48 -2.07
CA ASP A 57 -10.34 -16.77 -2.15
C ASP A 57 -10.70 -17.31 -3.53
N ILE A 58 -11.33 -18.48 -3.54
CA ILE A 58 -11.72 -19.19 -4.75
C ILE A 58 -13.23 -19.40 -4.73
N ASP A 59 -13.92 -18.80 -5.69
CA ASP A 59 -15.36 -18.92 -5.88
C ASP A 59 -15.63 -20.02 -6.92
N PHE A 60 -16.51 -20.97 -6.59
CA PHE A 60 -16.92 -22.06 -7.48
C PHE A 60 -18.42 -22.34 -7.36
N GLU A 61 -19.00 -22.88 -8.44
CA GLU A 61 -20.41 -23.22 -8.52
C GLU A 61 -20.58 -24.70 -8.89
N LEU A 62 -21.31 -25.42 -8.04
CA LEU A 62 -21.54 -26.86 -8.17
C LEU A 62 -22.78 -27.15 -9.01
N SER A 63 -22.73 -28.23 -9.81
CA SER A 63 -23.86 -28.69 -10.63
C SER A 63 -25.03 -29.24 -9.81
N ARG A 64 -24.83 -29.47 -8.50
CA ARG A 64 -25.85 -29.91 -7.56
C ARG A 64 -25.70 -29.22 -6.21
N ARG A 65 -26.82 -28.99 -5.54
CA ARG A 65 -26.86 -28.44 -4.19
C ARG A 65 -26.18 -29.39 -3.20
N THR A 66 -25.39 -28.86 -2.28
CA THR A 66 -24.83 -29.62 -1.16
C THR A 66 -24.81 -28.77 0.10
N GLN A 67 -24.35 -29.33 1.22
CA GLN A 67 -24.15 -28.60 2.47
C GLN A 67 -22.66 -28.36 2.69
N TYR A 68 -22.30 -27.21 3.27
CA TYR A 68 -20.89 -26.80 3.40
C TYR A 68 -20.04 -27.81 4.21
N TRP A 69 -20.63 -28.56 5.14
CA TRP A 69 -19.88 -29.55 5.93
C TRP A 69 -19.44 -30.76 5.11
N HIS A 70 -20.17 -31.14 4.05
CA HIS A 70 -19.74 -32.20 3.14
C HIS A 70 -18.55 -31.78 2.29
N LEU A 71 -18.47 -30.48 1.97
CA LEU A 71 -17.29 -29.90 1.33
C LEU A 71 -16.12 -29.86 2.32
N ASN A 72 -16.34 -29.34 3.54
CA ASN A 72 -15.32 -29.25 4.58
C ASN A 72 -14.72 -30.62 4.94
N ASP A 73 -15.53 -31.67 5.09
CA ASP A 73 -15.05 -33.03 5.37
C ASP A 73 -14.10 -33.54 4.27
N ARG A 74 -14.36 -33.22 3.01
CA ARG A 74 -13.48 -33.58 1.89
C ARG A 74 -12.20 -32.75 1.88
N VAL A 75 -12.31 -31.44 2.09
CA VAL A 75 -11.14 -30.55 2.19
C VAL A 75 -10.24 -30.99 3.33
N GLU A 76 -10.79 -31.32 4.49
CA GLU A 76 -10.05 -31.80 5.66
C GLU A 76 -9.36 -33.14 5.39
N LYS A 77 -10.00 -34.08 4.69
CA LYS A 77 -9.39 -35.35 4.30
C LYS A 77 -8.18 -35.19 3.38
N LEU A 78 -8.17 -34.17 2.52
CA LEU A 78 -7.08 -33.93 1.57
C LEU A 78 -5.94 -33.09 2.16
N THR A 79 -6.28 -32.10 2.98
CA THR A 79 -5.33 -31.08 3.46
C THR A 79 -4.91 -31.27 4.92
N GLY A 80 -5.66 -32.07 5.68
CA GLY A 80 -5.56 -32.15 7.14
C GLY A 80 -6.02 -30.88 7.85
N ARG A 81 -6.66 -29.94 7.14
CA ARG A 81 -7.10 -28.64 7.67
C ARG A 81 -8.60 -28.44 7.42
N LYS A 82 -9.28 -27.84 8.41
CA LYS A 82 -10.66 -27.39 8.23
C LYS A 82 -10.68 -26.02 7.58
N GLU A 83 -10.99 -26.00 6.30
CA GLU A 83 -11.24 -24.78 5.54
C GLU A 83 -12.72 -24.77 5.19
N TYR A 84 -13.52 -24.11 6.03
CA TYR A 84 -14.97 -24.09 5.92
C TYR A 84 -15.40 -23.24 4.72
N PRO A 85 -15.89 -23.83 3.61
CA PRO A 85 -16.32 -23.04 2.46
C PRO A 85 -17.56 -22.21 2.83
N GLU A 86 -17.52 -20.92 2.54
CA GLU A 86 -18.62 -20.00 2.76
C GLU A 86 -19.68 -20.22 1.67
N ALA A 87 -20.93 -20.47 2.06
CA ALA A 87 -22.05 -20.57 1.13
C ALA A 87 -22.52 -19.17 0.70
N LEU A 88 -22.54 -18.91 -0.62
CA LEU A 88 -22.87 -17.60 -1.18
C LEU A 88 -24.34 -17.46 -1.57
N ASP A 89 -25.06 -18.58 -1.73
CA ASP A 89 -26.47 -18.62 -2.15
C ASP A 89 -27.29 -19.64 -1.33
N LEU A 90 -27.19 -19.51 -0.01
CA LEU A 90 -27.85 -20.41 0.94
C LEU A 90 -29.36 -20.47 0.71
N GLY A 91 -29.88 -21.69 0.48
CA GLY A 91 -31.30 -21.96 0.35
C GLY A 91 -31.80 -23.04 1.32
N GLU A 92 -32.91 -23.68 0.95
CA GLU A 92 -33.56 -24.68 1.79
C GLU A 92 -32.62 -25.83 2.18
N GLY A 93 -32.82 -26.37 3.39
CA GLY A 93 -31.97 -27.43 3.95
C GLY A 93 -30.53 -27.00 4.26
N LYS A 94 -30.25 -25.69 4.31
CA LYS A 94 -28.90 -25.12 4.42
C LYS A 94 -27.98 -25.56 3.27
N THR A 95 -28.56 -25.72 2.08
CA THR A 95 -27.83 -26.12 0.89
C THR A 95 -27.56 -24.94 -0.03
N ALA A 96 -26.44 -24.96 -0.75
CA ALA A 96 -26.03 -23.95 -1.72
C ALA A 96 -25.45 -24.61 -2.97
N THR A 97 -25.35 -23.87 -4.07
CA THR A 97 -24.55 -24.29 -5.24
C THR A 97 -23.29 -23.44 -5.35
N ARG A 98 -23.29 -22.21 -4.84
CA ARG A 98 -22.16 -21.27 -4.93
C ARG A 98 -21.42 -21.18 -3.61
N TYR A 99 -20.11 -21.36 -3.67
CA TYR A 99 -19.24 -21.35 -2.51
C TYR A 99 -18.00 -20.51 -2.74
N ARG A 100 -17.46 -19.96 -1.64
CA ARG A 100 -16.12 -19.40 -1.56
C ARG A 100 -15.26 -20.23 -0.62
N LEU A 101 -14.14 -20.71 -1.10
CA LEU A 101 -13.11 -21.35 -0.28
C LEU A 101 -11.96 -20.36 -0.07
N ARG A 102 -11.74 -19.97 1.18
CA ARG A 102 -10.54 -19.23 1.59
C ARG A 102 -9.47 -20.20 2.07
N VAL A 103 -8.33 -20.20 1.40
CA VAL A 103 -7.16 -21.00 1.78
C VAL A 103 -6.11 -20.07 2.38
N GLN A 104 -5.71 -20.34 3.63
CA GLN A 104 -4.67 -19.57 4.33
C GLN A 104 -3.30 -20.20 4.09
N GLU A 105 -2.31 -19.35 3.77
CA GLU A 105 -0.95 -19.77 3.42
C GLU A 105 -0.95 -20.93 2.41
N PRO A 106 -1.54 -20.72 1.22
CA PRO A 106 -1.87 -21.79 0.30
C PRO A 106 -0.62 -22.52 -0.20
N ASP A 107 -0.71 -23.84 -0.26
CA ASP A 107 0.10 -24.69 -1.12
C ASP A 107 -0.74 -24.98 -2.37
N PHE A 108 -0.33 -24.43 -3.50
CA PHE A 108 -1.13 -24.48 -4.72
C PHE A 108 -1.23 -25.89 -5.32
N GLN A 109 -0.36 -26.82 -4.93
CA GLN A 109 -0.51 -28.22 -5.32
C GLN A 109 -1.71 -28.86 -4.59
N TYR A 110 -1.88 -28.58 -3.30
CA TYR A 110 -3.01 -29.09 -2.53
C TYR A 110 -4.32 -28.41 -2.91
N VAL A 111 -4.31 -27.10 -3.14
CA VAL A 111 -5.51 -26.38 -3.58
C VAL A 111 -6.02 -26.93 -4.91
N ARG A 112 -5.12 -27.23 -5.87
CA ARG A 112 -5.50 -27.89 -7.12
C ARG A 112 -6.19 -29.24 -6.86
N LYS A 113 -5.59 -30.11 -6.05
CA LYS A 113 -6.16 -31.43 -5.71
C LYS A 113 -7.55 -31.31 -5.06
N VAL A 114 -7.75 -30.30 -4.21
CA VAL A 114 -9.05 -30.02 -3.59
C VAL A 114 -10.07 -29.66 -4.68
N LEU A 115 -9.73 -28.74 -5.58
CA LEU A 115 -10.64 -28.34 -6.66
C LEU A 115 -10.96 -29.52 -7.60
N ASP A 116 -9.96 -30.31 -7.98
CA ASP A 116 -10.13 -31.49 -8.84
C ASP A 116 -11.07 -32.53 -8.18
N GLU A 117 -10.89 -32.81 -6.88
CA GLU A 117 -11.78 -33.71 -6.12
C GLU A 117 -13.21 -33.16 -6.08
N LEU A 118 -13.37 -31.88 -5.77
CA LEU A 118 -14.70 -31.26 -5.69
C LEU A 118 -15.40 -31.26 -7.04
N GLU A 119 -14.70 -30.96 -8.13
CA GLU A 119 -15.22 -31.00 -9.48
C GLU A 119 -15.60 -32.44 -9.88
N SER A 120 -14.75 -33.44 -9.61
CA SER A 120 -15.05 -34.83 -9.95
C SER A 120 -16.29 -35.38 -9.24
N VAL A 121 -16.54 -34.94 -8.00
CA VAL A 121 -17.63 -35.44 -7.16
C VAL A 121 -18.92 -34.68 -7.41
N TYR A 122 -18.87 -33.36 -7.50
CA TYR A 122 -20.07 -32.51 -7.55
C TYR A 122 -20.36 -31.94 -8.93
N GLY A 123 -19.38 -31.94 -9.83
CA GLY A 123 -19.41 -31.20 -11.09
C GLY A 123 -19.32 -29.70 -10.84
N PHE A 124 -18.54 -28.99 -11.65
CA PHE A 124 -18.57 -27.53 -11.69
C PHE A 124 -19.39 -27.04 -12.89
N VAL A 125 -20.20 -26.01 -12.68
CA VAL A 125 -20.98 -25.36 -13.76
C VAL A 125 -20.08 -24.57 -14.69
N ALA A 126 -18.99 -24.01 -14.14
CA ALA A 126 -17.94 -23.28 -14.83
C ALA A 126 -16.62 -23.43 -14.06
N PRO A 127 -15.46 -23.14 -14.69
CA PRO A 127 -14.18 -23.17 -13.99
C PRO A 127 -14.18 -22.33 -12.70
N ALA A 128 -13.46 -22.79 -11.68
CA ALA A 128 -13.31 -22.07 -10.43
C ALA A 128 -12.56 -20.74 -10.63
N THR A 129 -13.09 -19.67 -10.04
CA THR A 129 -12.61 -18.30 -10.23
C THR A 129 -11.95 -17.77 -8.96
N ILE A 130 -10.97 -16.88 -9.11
CA ILE A 130 -10.31 -16.23 -7.97
C ILE A 130 -11.02 -14.90 -7.70
N SER A 131 -11.62 -14.78 -6.52
CA SER A 131 -12.37 -13.59 -6.09
C SER A 131 -11.53 -12.65 -5.21
N GLY A 132 -10.41 -13.13 -4.68
CA GLY A 132 -9.46 -12.34 -3.93
C GLY A 132 -8.15 -13.05 -3.63
N ILE A 133 -7.09 -12.28 -3.37
CA ILE A 133 -5.79 -12.81 -2.95
C ILE A 133 -5.07 -11.76 -2.09
N GLU A 134 -4.34 -12.20 -1.07
CA GLU A 134 -3.46 -11.32 -0.29
C GLU A 134 -2.00 -11.73 -0.47
N ILE A 135 -1.20 -10.76 -0.89
CA ILE A 135 0.23 -10.94 -1.12
C ILE A 135 1.00 -10.05 -0.16
N SER A 136 1.96 -10.65 0.52
CA SER A 136 2.73 -10.02 1.59
C SER A 136 4.21 -10.06 1.28
N ILE A 137 4.89 -8.96 1.57
CA ILE A 137 6.34 -8.81 1.45
C ILE A 137 6.90 -8.53 2.84
N ASP A 138 7.70 -9.46 3.31
CA ASP A 138 8.35 -9.45 4.60
C ASP A 138 9.79 -8.96 4.50
N PHE A 139 10.16 -8.04 5.38
CA PHE A 139 11.50 -7.51 5.57
C PHE A 139 12.02 -7.95 6.94
N TYR A 140 12.86 -8.98 6.95
CA TYR A 140 13.53 -9.52 8.13
C TYR A 140 14.89 -8.85 8.29
N PRO A 141 15.18 -8.16 9.41
CA PRO A 141 16.52 -7.69 9.66
C PRO A 141 17.45 -8.89 9.90
N LYS A 142 18.59 -8.95 9.19
CA LYS A 142 19.58 -10.03 9.35
C LYS A 142 20.14 -10.10 10.78
N THR A 143 20.23 -8.95 11.43
CA THR A 143 20.50 -8.82 12.86
C THR A 143 19.23 -8.33 13.53
N PRO A 144 18.48 -9.20 14.25
CA PRO A 144 17.24 -8.81 14.90
C PRO A 144 17.41 -7.60 15.81
N SER A 145 16.67 -6.53 15.50
CA SER A 145 16.65 -5.31 16.30
C SER A 145 15.35 -4.57 16.08
N GLU A 146 14.81 -4.02 17.16
CA GLU A 146 13.64 -3.14 17.07
C GLU A 146 13.95 -1.87 16.28
N GLU A 147 15.16 -1.32 16.44
CA GLU A 147 15.60 -0.14 15.69
C GLU A 147 15.57 -0.39 14.17
N ALA A 148 16.09 -1.54 13.72
CA ALA A 148 16.08 -1.92 12.32
C ALA A 148 14.64 -2.04 11.78
N ARG A 149 13.74 -2.67 12.55
CA ARG A 149 12.32 -2.75 12.18
C ARG A 149 11.67 -1.37 12.12
N ALA A 150 11.88 -0.52 13.12
CA ALA A 150 11.34 0.83 13.14
C ALA A 150 11.83 1.66 11.94
N GLN A 151 13.13 1.62 11.62
CA GLN A 151 13.70 2.30 10.45
C GLN A 151 13.07 1.80 9.14
N MET A 152 12.98 0.48 8.94
CA MET A 152 12.35 -0.10 7.75
C MET A 152 10.86 0.29 7.65
N HIS A 153 10.11 0.24 8.75
CA HIS A 153 8.72 0.71 8.78
C HIS A 153 8.63 2.19 8.36
N GLY A 154 9.48 3.04 8.92
CA GLY A 154 9.55 4.46 8.59
C GLY A 154 9.86 4.72 7.11
N VAL A 155 10.73 3.89 6.51
CA VAL A 155 11.05 3.92 5.08
C VAL A 155 9.85 3.48 4.24
N LEU A 156 9.24 2.34 4.53
CA LEU A 156 8.10 1.82 3.76
C LEU A 156 6.94 2.82 3.78
N VAL A 157 6.51 3.31 4.94
CA VAL A 157 5.40 4.28 5.04
C VAL A 157 5.68 5.56 4.26
N ARG A 158 6.91 6.09 4.33
CA ARG A 158 7.24 7.37 3.67
C ARG A 158 7.45 7.27 2.17
N HIS A 159 7.86 6.10 1.68
CA HIS A 159 8.20 5.91 0.27
C HIS A 159 7.15 5.12 -0.51
N PHE A 160 6.18 4.48 0.16
CA PHE A 160 5.10 3.76 -0.49
C PHE A 160 4.15 4.69 -1.26
N PHE A 161 3.86 4.35 -2.51
CA PHE A 161 3.09 5.21 -3.42
C PHE A 161 2.03 4.43 -4.23
N PRO A 162 0.86 4.10 -3.67
CA PRO A 162 -0.21 3.39 -4.39
C PRO A 162 -1.01 4.28 -5.35
N THR A 163 -0.52 5.49 -5.69
CA THR A 163 -1.22 6.63 -6.34
C THR A 163 -2.42 7.21 -5.55
N THR A 164 -2.78 8.47 -5.79
CA THR A 164 -3.97 9.10 -5.18
C THR A 164 -5.28 8.72 -5.87
N ARG A 165 -5.22 8.05 -7.03
CA ARG A 165 -6.42 7.53 -7.73
C ARG A 165 -7.20 6.50 -6.91
N VAL A 166 -6.56 5.92 -5.91
CA VAL A 166 -7.17 4.99 -4.96
C VAL A 166 -7.89 5.71 -3.83
N LEU A 167 -7.73 7.02 -3.64
CA LEU A 167 -8.31 7.76 -2.50
C LEU A 167 -9.70 8.30 -2.86
N ARG A 168 -10.70 7.42 -2.95
CA ARG A 168 -12.06 7.78 -3.41
C ARG A 168 -13.08 7.98 -2.29
N SER A 169 -12.82 7.46 -1.10
CA SER A 169 -13.67 7.61 0.08
C SER A 169 -12.81 7.93 1.31
N ASN A 170 -13.42 8.42 2.39
CA ASN A 170 -12.69 8.79 3.62
C ASN A 170 -11.87 7.63 4.19
N ARG A 171 -12.37 6.40 4.08
CA ARG A 171 -11.71 5.19 4.58
C ARG A 171 -10.56 4.71 3.69
N MET A 172 -10.36 5.30 2.52
CA MET A 172 -9.24 4.96 1.64
C MET A 172 -7.98 5.78 1.94
N TRP A 173 -8.10 6.85 2.73
CA TRP A 173 -7.00 7.74 3.06
C TRP A 173 -5.91 7.03 3.89
N PRO A 174 -4.66 7.50 3.76
CA PRO A 174 -3.55 6.98 4.54
C PRO A 174 -3.79 7.22 6.03
N ARG A 175 -3.81 6.12 6.79
CA ARG A 175 -4.23 6.11 8.18
C ARG A 175 -3.48 5.05 8.97
N PHE A 176 -3.52 5.12 10.29
CA PHE A 176 -2.93 4.11 11.15
C PHE A 176 -3.78 3.87 12.40
N MET A 177 -3.66 2.67 12.97
CA MET A 177 -4.35 2.29 14.20
C MET A 177 -3.34 2.07 15.32
N PRO A 178 -3.20 3.02 16.27
CA PRO A 178 -2.41 2.81 17.47
C PRO A 178 -3.09 1.73 18.31
N GLY A 179 -2.43 0.60 18.54
CA GLY A 179 -3.06 -0.64 19.05
C GLY A 179 -3.78 -0.57 20.41
N SER A 180 -3.73 0.56 21.13
CA SER A 180 -4.41 0.79 22.41
C SER A 180 -5.64 1.71 22.32
N VAL A 181 -5.96 2.28 21.15
CA VAL A 181 -7.04 3.26 21.00
C VAL A 181 -7.99 2.84 19.87
N ASP A 182 -9.29 2.85 20.12
CA ASP A 182 -10.35 2.54 19.12
C ASP A 182 -10.52 3.61 18.02
N LYS A 183 -9.64 4.62 17.99
CA LYS A 183 -9.72 5.73 17.04
C LYS A 183 -8.58 5.65 16.04
N THR A 184 -8.96 5.45 14.78
CA THR A 184 -8.08 5.59 13.62
C THR A 184 -7.53 7.02 13.53
N ASP A 185 -6.23 7.16 13.32
CA ASP A 185 -5.58 8.43 13.01
C ASP A 185 -5.20 8.49 11.53
N TYR A 186 -5.20 9.69 10.95
CA TYR A 186 -4.80 9.92 9.55
C TYR A 186 -3.42 10.56 9.51
N THR A 187 -2.61 10.19 8.52
CA THR A 187 -1.27 10.79 8.39
C THR A 187 -1.30 12.19 7.81
N VAL A 188 -2.30 12.48 6.98
CA VAL A 188 -2.58 13.81 6.43
C VAL A 188 -3.77 14.40 7.18
N GLY A 189 -3.63 15.65 7.63
CA GLY A 189 -4.76 16.39 8.20
C GLY A 189 -5.95 16.53 7.24
N ARG A 190 -7.15 16.47 7.80
CA ARG A 190 -8.43 16.47 7.06
C ARG A 190 -9.52 17.22 7.81
N ASN A 191 -10.43 17.81 7.05
CA ASN A 191 -11.64 18.44 7.56
C ASN A 191 -12.88 17.74 7.00
N ASP A 192 -13.48 16.83 7.78
CA ASP A 192 -14.67 16.11 7.31
C ASP A 192 -15.96 16.95 7.39
N SER A 193 -15.92 18.15 7.98
CA SER A 193 -17.09 19.01 8.16
C SER A 193 -17.24 20.11 7.09
N ASP A 194 -16.15 20.50 6.43
CA ASP A 194 -16.14 21.58 5.43
C ASP A 194 -15.10 21.31 4.34
N ASP A 195 -15.59 21.01 3.13
CA ASP A 195 -14.76 20.73 1.95
C ASP A 195 -13.78 21.88 1.61
N SER A 196 -14.18 23.13 1.86
CA SER A 196 -13.34 24.30 1.57
C SER A 196 -12.16 24.39 2.54
N LEU A 197 -12.37 24.03 3.80
CA LEU A 197 -11.32 23.92 4.81
C LEU A 197 -10.47 22.67 4.61
N ASP A 198 -11.06 21.57 4.13
CA ASP A 198 -10.32 20.32 3.84
C ASP A 198 -9.21 20.54 2.80
N ILE A 199 -9.47 21.34 1.76
CA ILE A 199 -8.44 21.73 0.77
C ILE A 199 -7.27 22.45 1.45
N VAL A 200 -7.55 23.34 2.41
CA VAL A 200 -6.52 24.08 3.14
C VAL A 200 -5.73 23.16 4.08
N ASP A 201 -6.42 22.26 4.77
CA ASP A 201 -5.85 21.28 5.69
C ASP A 201 -4.93 20.29 4.95
N ARG A 202 -5.37 19.76 3.80
CA ARG A 202 -4.54 18.92 2.92
C ARG A 202 -3.32 19.65 2.37
N MET A 203 -3.31 20.98 2.33
CA MET A 203 -2.14 21.78 1.94
C MET A 203 -1.19 22.09 3.10
N THR A 204 -1.66 22.02 4.36
CA THR A 204 -0.95 22.51 5.56
C THR A 204 -0.25 21.38 6.33
N PRO A 205 1.08 21.25 6.28
CA PRO A 205 1.78 20.09 6.87
C PRO A 205 1.78 20.04 8.40
N GLY A 206 1.55 21.16 9.08
CA GLY A 206 1.63 21.26 10.54
C GLY A 206 0.54 20.50 11.31
N ILE A 207 -0.48 19.98 10.61
CA ILE A 207 -1.55 19.16 11.20
C ILE A 207 -1.39 17.66 10.88
N ASP A 208 -0.30 17.29 10.20
CA ASP A 208 0.01 15.90 9.87
C ASP A 208 0.46 15.10 11.08
N ARG A 209 0.22 13.80 11.04
CA ARG A 209 0.59 12.88 12.11
C ARG A 209 1.45 11.76 11.54
N PRO A 210 2.73 11.64 11.92
CA PRO A 210 3.55 10.54 11.45
C PRO A 210 2.98 9.21 11.97
N ALA A 211 2.96 8.19 11.10
CA ALA A 211 2.55 6.86 11.50
C ALA A 211 3.53 6.28 12.54
N LEU A 212 2.98 5.71 13.61
CA LEU A 212 3.72 5.11 14.70
C LEU A 212 4.22 3.71 14.28
N TYR A 213 5.46 3.35 14.58
CA TYR A 213 6.01 2.06 14.10
C TYR A 213 5.47 0.84 14.84
N GLY A 214 4.81 1.03 15.99
CA GLY A 214 4.04 -0.01 16.67
C GLY A 214 2.60 -0.15 16.17
N SER A 215 2.18 0.67 15.20
CA SER A 215 0.83 0.63 14.61
C SER A 215 0.82 -0.11 13.27
N THR A 216 -0.38 -0.48 12.80
CA THR A 216 -0.59 -0.86 11.40
C THR A 216 -0.97 0.39 10.62
N TYR A 217 -0.23 0.68 9.56
CA TYR A 217 -0.55 1.70 8.57
C TYR A 217 -1.39 1.11 7.44
N TYR A 218 -2.38 1.86 6.96
CA TYR A 218 -3.37 1.43 5.99
C TYR A 218 -3.51 2.44 4.86
N VAL A 219 -3.70 1.94 3.63
CA VAL A 219 -4.18 2.73 2.48
C VAL A 219 -5.25 1.92 1.75
N GLY A 220 -6.32 2.56 1.31
CA GLY A 220 -7.49 1.87 0.76
C GLY A 220 -8.46 1.38 1.84
N GLU A 221 -9.65 0.97 1.42
CA GLU A 221 -10.70 0.47 2.30
C GLU A 221 -10.66 -1.06 2.34
N ARG A 222 -11.03 -1.66 3.48
CA ARG A 222 -11.12 -3.12 3.59
C ARG A 222 -12.13 -3.64 2.57
N ASP A 223 -11.84 -4.78 1.96
CA ASP A 223 -12.69 -5.45 0.96
C ASP A 223 -12.93 -4.60 -0.30
N HIS A 224 -12.09 -3.59 -0.56
CA HIS A 224 -12.19 -2.77 -1.76
C HIS A 224 -11.96 -3.65 -3.02
N PRO A 225 -12.81 -3.53 -4.06
CA PRO A 225 -12.75 -4.38 -5.26
C PRO A 225 -11.38 -4.45 -5.94
N ARG A 226 -10.68 -3.31 -6.00
CA ARG A 226 -9.33 -3.20 -6.56
C ARG A 226 -8.23 -3.63 -5.57
N ALA A 227 -7.98 -2.85 -4.52
CA ALA A 227 -6.88 -3.14 -3.61
C ALA A 227 -7.02 -2.46 -2.24
N PHE A 228 -6.40 -3.07 -1.23
CA PHE A 228 -6.23 -2.58 0.12
C PHE A 228 -4.82 -2.90 0.61
N TRP A 229 -4.12 -1.92 1.20
CA TRP A 229 -2.74 -2.09 1.65
C TRP A 229 -2.59 -1.96 3.16
N ARG A 230 -1.65 -2.74 3.71
CA ARG A 230 -1.23 -2.67 5.11
C ARG A 230 0.28 -2.63 5.21
N ILE A 231 0.83 -1.84 6.12
CA ILE A 231 2.24 -1.89 6.54
C ILE A 231 2.24 -2.06 8.05
N GLN A 232 2.93 -3.08 8.56
CA GLN A 232 2.91 -3.40 9.99
C GLN A 232 4.24 -3.95 10.51
N ASN A 233 4.52 -3.67 11.77
CA ASN A 233 5.58 -4.32 12.54
C ASN A 233 5.05 -5.63 13.13
N LYS A 234 5.34 -6.74 12.46
CA LYS A 234 4.83 -8.07 12.78
C LYS A 234 5.72 -8.70 13.86
N VAL A 235 5.32 -8.47 15.12
CA VAL A 235 5.97 -9.01 16.32
C VAL A 235 5.14 -10.09 17.03
N LEU A 236 3.89 -10.28 16.62
CA LEU A 236 2.97 -11.28 17.16
C LEU A 236 2.62 -12.31 16.08
N ASP A 237 2.51 -13.59 16.46
CA ASP A 237 2.08 -14.67 15.58
C ASP A 237 0.55 -14.71 15.54
N LYS A 238 -0.05 -15.17 16.65
CA LYS A 238 -1.49 -15.24 16.89
C LYS A 238 -1.90 -14.26 17.97
N GLN A 239 -3.06 -13.64 17.78
CA GLN A 239 -3.70 -12.80 18.78
C GLN A 239 -5.13 -13.27 18.97
N ASN A 240 -5.45 -13.84 20.14
CA ASN A 240 -6.81 -14.10 20.52
C ASN A 240 -7.34 -12.89 21.28
N LYS A 241 -7.99 -11.96 20.57
CA LYS A 241 -8.52 -10.73 21.18
C LYS A 241 -9.58 -11.01 22.26
N ALA A 242 -10.38 -12.07 22.09
CA ALA A 242 -11.42 -12.44 23.04
C ALA A 242 -10.85 -13.02 24.34
N ALA A 243 -9.78 -13.82 24.24
CA ALA A 243 -9.10 -14.40 25.41
C ALA A 243 -7.98 -13.52 25.99
N GLY A 244 -7.65 -12.41 25.33
CA GLY A 244 -6.54 -11.53 25.73
C GLY A 244 -5.14 -12.13 25.52
N THR A 245 -5.01 -13.33 24.94
CA THR A 245 -3.73 -14.01 24.75
C THR A 245 -3.03 -13.59 23.46
N ARG A 246 -1.70 -13.54 23.51
CA ARG A 246 -0.82 -13.15 22.39
C ARG A 246 0.39 -14.05 22.37
N ASP A 247 0.67 -14.63 21.23
CA ASP A 247 1.90 -15.40 21.01
C ASP A 247 2.93 -14.46 20.38
N GLU A 248 3.98 -14.12 21.12
CA GLU A 248 5.07 -13.30 20.60
C GLU A 248 5.94 -14.13 19.65
N LEU A 249 6.33 -13.52 18.53
CA LEU A 249 7.27 -14.14 17.61
C LEU A 249 8.66 -14.17 18.24
N SER A 250 9.42 -15.23 17.97
CA SER A 250 10.85 -15.24 18.22
C SER A 250 11.54 -14.12 17.43
N ASP A 251 12.66 -13.61 17.93
CA ASP A 251 13.30 -12.42 17.37
C ASP A 251 13.69 -12.57 15.88
N ASP A 252 14.05 -13.78 15.46
CA ASP A 252 14.35 -14.13 14.06
C ASP A 252 13.12 -14.08 13.14
N LYS A 253 11.91 -14.18 13.70
CA LYS A 253 10.63 -14.12 12.96
C LYS A 253 9.99 -12.73 13.00
N LYS A 254 10.49 -11.82 13.85
CA LYS A 254 10.02 -10.42 13.91
C LYS A 254 10.46 -9.69 12.65
N ARG A 255 9.51 -8.98 12.02
CA ARG A 255 9.72 -8.38 10.69
C ARG A 255 8.83 -7.17 10.46
N ILE A 256 9.16 -6.37 9.45
CA ILE A 256 8.21 -5.42 8.88
C ILE A 256 7.55 -6.07 7.67
N ARG A 257 6.23 -5.99 7.59
CA ARG A 257 5.46 -6.57 6.49
C ARG A 257 4.68 -5.47 5.78
N ILE A 258 4.74 -5.46 4.44
CA ILE A 258 3.79 -4.73 3.59
C ILE A 258 2.93 -5.73 2.84
N GLU A 259 1.63 -5.50 2.80
CA GLU A 259 0.64 -6.42 2.26
C GLU A 259 -0.25 -5.67 1.28
N VAL A 260 -0.68 -6.37 0.24
CA VAL A 260 -1.79 -5.96 -0.60
C VAL A 260 -2.83 -7.06 -0.65
N THR A 261 -4.05 -6.72 -0.25
CA THR A 261 -5.25 -7.50 -0.54
C THR A 261 -5.81 -7.03 -1.87
N LEU A 262 -5.94 -7.92 -2.84
CA LEU A 262 -6.64 -7.68 -4.11
C LEU A 262 -8.03 -8.30 -4.03
N GLY A 263 -9.05 -7.52 -4.36
CA GLY A 263 -10.38 -8.05 -4.64
C GLY A 263 -10.50 -8.46 -6.12
N HIS A 264 -11.69 -8.86 -6.53
CA HIS A 264 -11.98 -9.34 -7.89
C HIS A 264 -11.50 -8.40 -9.02
N GLU A 265 -11.64 -7.07 -8.89
CA GLU A 265 -11.14 -6.14 -9.92
C GLU A 265 -9.61 -6.08 -9.93
N GLY A 266 -8.97 -6.16 -8.75
CA GLY A 266 -7.51 -6.19 -8.64
C GLY A 266 -6.90 -7.47 -9.20
N CYS A 267 -7.54 -8.61 -8.94
CA CYS A 267 -7.18 -9.91 -9.53
C CYS A 267 -7.30 -9.85 -11.06
N ARG A 268 -8.40 -9.31 -11.60
CA ARG A 268 -8.55 -9.09 -13.04
C ARG A 268 -7.48 -8.17 -13.62
N GLU A 269 -7.14 -7.07 -12.96
CA GLU A 269 -6.11 -6.12 -13.41
C GLU A 269 -4.75 -6.79 -13.62
N ILE A 270 -4.44 -7.83 -12.85
CA ILE A 270 -3.18 -8.58 -12.96
C ILE A 270 -3.27 -9.81 -13.87
N GLY A 271 -4.45 -10.10 -14.42
CA GLY A 271 -4.71 -11.29 -15.24
C GLY A 271 -4.89 -12.56 -14.42
N LEU A 272 -5.49 -12.45 -13.23
CA LEU A 272 -5.81 -13.57 -12.35
C LEU A 272 -7.34 -13.65 -12.22
N GLU A 273 -8.00 -14.46 -13.06
CA GLU A 273 -9.45 -14.66 -13.01
C GLU A 273 -9.80 -16.10 -12.63
N ASN A 274 -9.08 -17.07 -13.17
CA ASN A 274 -9.26 -18.49 -12.92
C ASN A 274 -8.09 -19.04 -12.10
N TYR A 275 -8.31 -20.17 -11.42
CA TYR A 275 -7.25 -20.85 -10.68
C TYR A 275 -6.02 -21.20 -11.55
N SER A 276 -6.25 -21.62 -12.79
CA SER A 276 -5.20 -21.96 -13.75
C SER A 276 -4.30 -20.78 -14.15
N ASP A 277 -4.77 -19.54 -14.00
CA ASP A 277 -4.01 -18.35 -14.42
C ASP A 277 -2.72 -18.18 -13.60
N LEU A 278 -2.65 -18.77 -12.39
CA LEU A 278 -1.46 -18.80 -11.55
C LEU A 278 -0.24 -19.44 -12.25
N GLU A 279 -0.45 -20.31 -13.24
CA GLU A 279 0.62 -20.94 -14.04
C GLU A 279 1.39 -19.91 -14.87
N THR A 280 0.66 -18.95 -15.43
CA THR A 280 1.21 -17.96 -16.37
C THR A 280 1.33 -16.56 -15.76
N LEU A 281 0.76 -16.34 -14.57
CA LEU A 281 0.76 -15.08 -13.86
C LEU A 281 2.19 -14.56 -13.65
N MET A 282 2.41 -13.33 -14.09
CA MET A 282 3.67 -12.61 -13.85
C MET A 282 3.58 -11.85 -12.53
N ILE A 283 3.76 -12.54 -11.41
CA ILE A 283 3.71 -11.99 -10.04
C ILE A 283 4.62 -10.76 -9.89
N THR A 284 5.75 -10.71 -10.60
CA THR A 284 6.65 -9.55 -10.61
C THR A 284 5.99 -8.26 -11.10
N ARG A 285 4.92 -8.32 -11.92
CA ARG A 285 4.15 -7.14 -12.37
C ARG A 285 3.45 -6.42 -11.22
N LEU A 286 3.22 -7.10 -10.09
CA LEU A 286 2.65 -6.49 -8.89
C LEU A 286 3.53 -5.36 -8.34
N GLN A 287 4.85 -5.40 -8.59
CA GLN A 287 5.75 -4.32 -8.20
C GLN A 287 5.25 -2.98 -8.77
N LYS A 288 4.97 -2.94 -10.07
CA LYS A 288 4.54 -1.70 -10.74
C LYS A 288 3.10 -1.34 -10.45
N GLY A 289 2.21 -2.27 -10.11
CA GLY A 289 0.80 -1.97 -9.87
C GLY A 289 0.47 -1.62 -8.41
N PHE A 290 1.12 -2.35 -7.48
CA PHE A 290 0.67 -2.44 -6.09
C PHE A 290 1.79 -2.26 -5.07
N PHE A 291 3.07 -2.44 -5.44
CA PHE A 291 4.23 -2.21 -4.56
C PHE A 291 5.19 -1.17 -5.14
N GLN A 292 4.66 0.03 -5.41
CA GLN A 292 5.43 1.15 -5.91
C GLN A 292 6.09 1.92 -4.77
N PHE A 293 7.38 2.21 -4.92
CA PHE A 293 8.16 3.01 -3.98
C PHE A 293 8.85 4.17 -4.68
N MET A 294 8.68 5.37 -4.15
CA MET A 294 9.14 6.61 -4.77
C MET A 294 9.98 7.43 -3.79
N LYS A 295 10.95 8.18 -4.31
CA LYS A 295 11.65 9.23 -3.58
C LYS A 295 11.08 10.61 -3.95
N PRO A 296 10.88 11.49 -2.96
CA PRO A 296 10.41 12.85 -3.23
C PRO A 296 11.50 13.64 -3.94
N THR A 297 11.10 14.67 -4.67
CA THR A 297 12.07 15.63 -5.20
C THR A 297 11.65 17.05 -4.86
N PHE A 298 12.62 17.93 -4.70
CA PHE A 298 12.45 19.32 -4.29
C PHE A 298 13.23 20.25 -5.22
N ALA A 299 12.69 21.44 -5.48
CA ALA A 299 13.35 22.41 -6.33
C ALA A 299 14.54 23.06 -5.62
N ILE A 300 15.66 23.20 -6.32
CA ILE A 300 16.81 23.97 -5.86
C ILE A 300 16.58 25.42 -6.27
N ILE A 301 16.31 26.29 -5.30
CA ILE A 301 16.04 27.71 -5.54
C ILE A 301 17.33 28.49 -5.32
N ARG A 302 17.90 29.02 -6.40
CA ARG A 302 19.14 29.81 -6.34
C ARG A 302 18.82 31.28 -6.00
N PRO A 303 19.51 31.88 -5.00
CA PRO A 303 19.43 33.31 -4.75
C PRO A 303 19.80 34.08 -6.02
N GLY A 304 18.96 35.03 -6.45
CA GLY A 304 19.22 35.89 -7.62
C GLY A 304 18.45 35.56 -8.91
N SER A 305 17.72 34.44 -8.99
CA SER A 305 16.98 34.05 -10.21
C SER A 305 15.53 34.56 -10.30
N ALA A 306 15.02 35.24 -9.27
CA ALA A 306 13.65 35.74 -9.20
C ALA A 306 13.58 37.05 -8.41
N ARG A 307 12.50 37.84 -8.59
CA ARG A 307 12.20 39.01 -7.73
C ARG A 307 12.25 38.58 -6.25
N PRO A 308 12.82 39.38 -5.32
CA PRO A 308 13.08 38.97 -3.94
C PRO A 308 11.89 38.31 -3.23
N GLY A 309 10.69 38.91 -3.32
CA GLY A 309 9.48 38.34 -2.73
C GLY A 309 9.03 37.00 -3.33
N SER A 310 9.30 36.74 -4.61
CA SER A 310 8.98 35.46 -5.25
C SER A 310 9.92 34.34 -4.82
N ALA A 311 11.19 34.64 -4.53
CA ALA A 311 12.15 33.64 -4.07
C ALA A 311 11.78 33.14 -2.66
N THR A 312 11.44 34.04 -1.74
CA THR A 312 11.02 33.68 -0.37
C THR A 312 9.78 32.80 -0.36
N VAL A 313 8.75 33.14 -1.15
CA VAL A 313 7.54 32.32 -1.26
C VAL A 313 7.86 30.92 -1.79
N LYS A 314 8.69 30.81 -2.84
CA LYS A 314 9.10 29.51 -3.39
C LYS A 314 9.87 28.68 -2.35
N LEU A 315 10.77 29.31 -1.58
CA LEU A 315 11.52 28.63 -0.51
C LEU A 315 10.57 28.08 0.55
N LYS A 316 9.59 28.89 0.98
CA LYS A 316 8.59 28.46 1.96
C LYS A 316 7.72 27.32 1.45
N VAL A 317 7.36 27.34 0.17
CA VAL A 317 6.62 26.24 -0.47
C VAL A 317 7.43 24.94 -0.46
N GLU A 318 8.71 24.97 -0.80
CA GLU A 318 9.56 23.78 -0.78
C GLU A 318 9.89 23.32 0.65
N GLU A 319 9.93 24.22 1.64
CA GLU A 319 9.97 23.87 3.06
C GLU A 319 8.72 23.09 3.49
N TYR A 320 7.51 23.60 3.19
CA TYR A 320 6.27 22.88 3.49
C TYR A 320 6.15 21.53 2.78
N ARG A 321 6.67 21.42 1.55
CA ARG A 321 6.75 20.13 0.86
C ARG A 321 7.70 19.17 1.59
N ARG A 322 8.86 19.64 2.05
CA ARG A 322 9.79 18.80 2.81
C ARG A 322 9.17 18.34 4.12
N GLU A 323 8.55 19.25 4.87
CA GLU A 323 7.83 18.93 6.10
C GLU A 323 6.72 17.89 5.88
N ARG A 324 5.87 18.10 4.86
CA ARG A 324 4.84 17.13 4.44
C ARG A 324 5.41 15.75 4.16
N PHE A 325 6.54 15.66 3.46
CA PHE A 325 7.19 14.38 3.19
C PHE A 325 7.69 13.70 4.47
N LEU A 326 8.34 14.46 5.36
CA LEU A 326 8.89 13.92 6.59
C LEU A 326 7.78 13.41 7.53
N ASN A 327 6.59 14.04 7.52
CA ASN A 327 5.45 13.64 8.34
C ASN A 327 4.60 12.54 7.69
N ALA A 328 4.22 12.71 6.42
CA ALA A 328 3.19 11.89 5.75
C ALA A 328 3.68 11.17 4.47
N GLY A 329 4.96 11.24 4.14
CA GLY A 329 5.55 10.52 3.01
C GLY A 329 5.22 11.08 1.63
N VAL A 330 5.58 10.32 0.60
CA VAL A 330 5.35 10.66 -0.81
C VAL A 330 3.87 10.69 -1.17
N LEU A 331 3.04 9.85 -0.53
CA LEU A 331 1.59 9.91 -0.73
C LEU A 331 1.00 11.21 -0.16
N GLY A 332 1.42 11.64 1.04
CA GLY A 332 1.05 12.93 1.61
C GLY A 332 1.49 14.11 0.74
N LEU A 333 2.67 14.04 0.13
CA LEU A 333 3.10 15.02 -0.86
C LEU A 333 2.18 15.11 -2.07
N GLN A 334 1.76 13.97 -2.63
CA GLN A 334 0.88 13.95 -3.79
C GLN A 334 -0.51 14.48 -3.44
N ILE A 335 -1.06 14.08 -2.29
CA ILE A 335 -2.31 14.64 -1.74
C ILE A 335 -2.27 16.17 -1.68
N ARG A 336 -1.14 16.72 -1.22
CA ARG A 336 -0.93 18.17 -1.13
C ARG A 336 -0.90 18.84 -2.52
N GLU A 337 -0.23 18.22 -3.49
CA GLU A 337 -0.21 18.74 -4.87
C GLU A 337 -1.58 18.65 -5.53
N ASP A 338 -2.34 17.58 -5.28
CA ASP A 338 -3.72 17.41 -5.76
C ASP A 338 -4.64 18.49 -5.17
N ALA A 339 -4.57 18.74 -3.85
CA ALA A 339 -5.32 19.82 -3.19
C ALA A 339 -4.95 21.21 -3.75
N ARG A 340 -3.68 21.44 -4.10
CA ARG A 340 -3.26 22.68 -4.76
C ARG A 340 -3.86 22.82 -6.16
N GLU A 341 -3.93 21.72 -6.92
CA GLU A 341 -4.56 21.74 -8.25
C GLU A 341 -6.08 21.96 -8.15
N GLU A 342 -6.73 21.37 -7.14
CA GLU A 342 -8.13 21.57 -6.81
C GLU A 342 -8.44 23.03 -6.45
N LEU A 343 -7.70 23.63 -5.50
CA LEU A 343 -7.86 25.04 -5.16
C LEU A 343 -7.64 25.94 -6.38
N ARG A 344 -6.61 25.63 -7.18
CA ARG A 344 -6.33 26.38 -8.40
C ARG A 344 -7.50 26.29 -9.39
N ALA A 345 -8.15 25.14 -9.52
CA ALA A 345 -9.31 24.97 -10.38
C ALA A 345 -10.51 25.80 -9.92
N LEU A 346 -10.77 25.84 -8.61
CA LEU A 346 -11.81 26.67 -8.00
C LEU A 346 -11.56 28.17 -8.21
N GLU A 347 -10.34 28.62 -7.95
CA GLU A 347 -9.96 30.05 -8.03
C GLU A 347 -9.72 30.54 -9.47
N MET A 348 -9.51 29.64 -10.43
CA MET A 348 -9.18 29.99 -11.81
C MET A 348 -10.21 30.93 -12.46
N ARG A 349 -11.50 30.75 -12.14
CA ARG A 349 -12.57 31.62 -12.66
C ARG A 349 -12.40 33.06 -12.19
N LYS A 350 -12.08 33.26 -10.90
CA LYS A 350 -11.83 34.58 -10.31
C LYS A 350 -10.55 35.18 -10.87
N ILE A 351 -9.47 34.40 -10.96
CA ILE A 351 -8.19 34.83 -11.55
C ILE A 351 -8.38 35.29 -13.01
N ARG A 352 -9.10 34.53 -13.83
CA ARG A 352 -9.42 34.92 -15.22
C ARG A 352 -10.27 36.19 -15.29
N ARG A 353 -11.21 36.38 -14.37
CA ARG A 353 -12.02 37.62 -14.30
C ARG A 353 -11.13 38.83 -13.92
N TRP A 354 -10.25 38.67 -12.94
CA TRP A 354 -9.31 39.70 -12.51
C TRP A 354 -8.34 40.10 -13.64
N HIS A 355 -7.79 39.14 -14.37
CA HIS A 355 -6.92 39.42 -15.52
C HIS A 355 -7.67 40.16 -16.65
N ARG A 356 -8.90 39.72 -16.97
CA ARG A 356 -9.74 40.40 -17.98
C ARG A 356 -10.05 41.85 -17.60
N THR A 357 -10.39 42.10 -16.34
CA THR A 357 -10.71 43.45 -15.83
C THR A 357 -9.47 44.33 -15.71
N SER A 358 -8.31 43.75 -15.38
CA SER A 358 -7.04 44.47 -15.25
C SER A 358 -6.27 44.60 -16.58
N GLY A 359 -6.87 44.26 -17.73
CA GLY A 359 -6.22 44.35 -19.04
C GLY A 359 -4.97 43.47 -19.23
N SER A 360 -4.79 42.43 -18.40
CA SER A 360 -3.60 41.57 -18.42
C SER A 360 -3.95 40.13 -18.83
N LYS A 361 -2.96 39.36 -19.30
CA LYS A 361 -3.14 37.96 -19.67
C LYS A 361 -2.74 37.03 -18.53
N VAL A 362 -3.51 35.96 -18.32
CA VAL A 362 -3.15 34.89 -17.38
C VAL A 362 -1.84 34.25 -17.88
N PRO A 363 -0.79 34.16 -17.05
CA PRO A 363 0.44 33.50 -17.44
C PRO A 363 0.19 32.04 -17.85
N PRO A 364 0.84 31.54 -18.91
CA PRO A 364 0.67 30.16 -19.34
C PRO A 364 1.11 29.19 -18.23
N LYS A 365 0.37 28.07 -18.06
CA LYS A 365 0.75 27.00 -17.12
C LYS A 365 2.06 26.40 -17.62
N MET A 366 3.17 26.60 -16.90
CA MET A 366 4.39 25.83 -17.12
C MET A 366 4.07 24.35 -16.87
N ARG A 367 4.19 23.53 -17.93
CA ARG A 367 3.90 22.08 -17.90
C ARG A 367 5.08 21.28 -17.35
N SER A 368 5.57 21.63 -16.17
CA SER A 368 6.66 20.90 -15.53
C SER A 368 6.08 19.76 -14.69
N GLY A 369 6.34 18.49 -15.08
CA GLY A 369 5.97 17.33 -14.26
C GLY A 369 4.52 16.85 -14.38
N ALA A 370 3.86 17.01 -15.53
CA ALA A 370 2.45 16.65 -15.74
C ALA A 370 2.15 15.13 -15.89
N GLY A 371 2.90 14.26 -15.22
CA GLY A 371 2.68 12.80 -15.25
C GLY A 371 2.10 12.27 -13.93
N ALA A 372 1.63 11.02 -13.92
CA ALA A 372 1.06 10.36 -12.74
C ALA A 372 1.99 10.31 -11.51
N TYR A 373 3.30 10.51 -11.72
CA TYR A 373 4.34 10.52 -10.70
C TYR A 373 4.89 11.92 -10.41
N GLY A 374 4.31 12.96 -11.01
CA GLY A 374 4.72 14.35 -10.80
C GLY A 374 6.22 14.56 -11.05
N THR A 375 6.90 15.05 -10.01
CA THR A 375 8.35 15.20 -9.98
C THR A 375 9.08 14.10 -9.23
N MET A 376 8.37 13.10 -8.69
CA MET A 376 8.98 11.99 -7.95
C MET A 376 9.81 11.09 -8.87
N ILE A 377 10.76 10.39 -8.26
CA ILE A 377 11.62 9.39 -8.92
C ILE A 377 11.44 8.04 -8.23
N ALA A 378 11.69 6.95 -8.95
CA ALA A 378 11.62 5.62 -8.35
C ALA A 378 12.65 5.45 -7.23
N TYR A 379 12.28 4.76 -6.16
CA TYR A 379 13.25 4.25 -5.19
C TYR A 379 13.79 2.92 -5.71
N GLU A 380 14.76 3.00 -6.63
CA GLU A 380 15.25 1.84 -7.39
C GLU A 380 15.78 0.72 -6.51
N GLU A 381 16.53 1.05 -5.46
CA GLU A 381 17.17 0.07 -4.59
C GLU A 381 16.13 -0.78 -3.84
N LEU A 382 15.13 -0.13 -3.23
CA LEU A 382 14.00 -0.79 -2.58
C LEU A 382 13.12 -1.55 -3.59
N THR A 383 12.90 -0.94 -4.76
CA THR A 383 12.12 -1.55 -5.84
C THR A 383 12.74 -2.87 -6.32
N ARG A 384 14.05 -2.89 -6.56
CA ARG A 384 14.78 -4.10 -6.97
C ARG A 384 14.76 -5.18 -5.88
N MET A 385 14.79 -4.80 -4.61
CA MET A 385 14.65 -5.75 -3.50
C MET A 385 13.27 -6.42 -3.53
N VAL A 386 12.20 -5.64 -3.68
CA VAL A 386 10.83 -6.12 -3.76
C VAL A 386 10.61 -6.99 -5.00
N GLU A 387 11.13 -6.58 -6.15
CA GLU A 387 11.06 -7.36 -7.39
C GLU A 387 11.72 -8.73 -7.25
N ARG A 388 12.89 -8.80 -6.60
CA ARG A 388 13.56 -10.08 -6.30
C ARG A 388 12.73 -10.98 -5.39
N ALA A 389 12.07 -10.40 -4.38
CA ALA A 389 11.18 -11.15 -3.48
C ALA A 389 9.96 -11.71 -4.24
N LEU A 390 9.30 -10.90 -5.06
CA LEU A 390 8.18 -11.32 -5.91
C LEU A 390 8.59 -12.37 -6.95
N ALA A 391 9.79 -12.25 -7.53
CA ALA A 391 10.34 -13.28 -8.42
C ALA A 391 10.58 -14.61 -7.69
N GLY A 392 10.95 -14.55 -6.40
CA GLY A 392 11.01 -15.72 -5.52
C GLY A 392 9.66 -16.40 -5.38
N LEU A 393 8.61 -15.63 -5.07
CA LEU A 393 7.24 -16.14 -4.99
C LEU A 393 6.78 -16.74 -6.33
N GLN A 394 7.07 -16.09 -7.46
CA GLN A 394 6.72 -16.61 -8.79
C GLN A 394 7.33 -18.00 -9.06
N ARG A 395 8.58 -18.24 -8.65
CA ARG A 395 9.21 -19.56 -8.79
C ARG A 395 8.53 -20.62 -7.91
N THR A 396 8.18 -20.25 -6.69
CA THR A 396 7.44 -21.14 -5.77
C THR A 396 6.08 -21.52 -6.35
N VAL A 397 5.28 -20.53 -6.77
CA VAL A 397 3.95 -20.76 -7.36
C VAL A 397 4.05 -21.64 -8.61
N ARG A 398 4.98 -21.34 -9.53
CA ARG A 398 5.16 -22.17 -10.73
C ARG A 398 5.54 -23.61 -10.42
N LYS A 399 6.45 -23.82 -9.47
CA LYS A 399 6.82 -25.16 -9.01
C LYS A 399 5.62 -25.93 -8.44
N GLU A 400 4.80 -25.29 -7.60
CA GLU A 400 3.59 -25.90 -7.02
C GLU A 400 2.51 -26.16 -8.06
N MET A 401 2.43 -25.30 -9.08
CA MET A 401 1.57 -25.49 -10.24
C MET A 401 2.14 -26.48 -11.28
N GLY A 402 3.38 -26.95 -11.14
CA GLY A 402 3.99 -27.93 -12.04
C GLY A 402 4.46 -27.39 -13.39
N VAL A 403 4.82 -26.10 -13.48
CA VAL A 403 5.26 -25.39 -14.72
C VAL A 403 6.68 -24.85 -14.62
#